data_AF-A0A067PRH8-F1
#
_entry.id   AF-A0A067PRH8-F1
#
_cell.length_a   1.000
_cell.length_b   1.000
_cell.length_c   1.000
_cell.angle_alpha   90.00
_cell.angle_beta   90.00
_cell.angle_gamma   90.00
#
_symmetry.space_group_name_H-M   'P 1'
#
loop_
_entity.id
_entity.type
_entity.pdbx_description
1 polymer ?
#
loop_
_entity_poly.entity_id
_entity_poly.type
_entity_poly.pdbx_seq_one_letter_code
_entity_poly.pdbx_strand_id
1 'polypeptide(L)' 'MWIAQPKFSGNKQRSPAVIPVDSIERVAHLIGVFGPAFLPVDFPYQDSLDAFGAFYVNKYTDHHTHQFLVY' A
#
# COMPACT_ATOMS: atom_id res chain seq x y z
N MET A 1 -11.01 -9.32 -2.30
CA MET A 1 -9.77 -8.83 -1.66
C MET A 1 -8.64 -9.67 -2.21
N TRP A 2 -7.53 -9.07 -2.62
CA TRP A 2 -6.33 -9.81 -3.04
C TRP A 2 -5.15 -9.38 -2.19
N ILE A 3 -4.07 -10.16 -2.22
CA ILE A 3 -2.84 -9.86 -1.48
C ILE A 3 -1.82 -9.31 -2.48
N ALA A 4 -1.27 -8.14 -2.17
CA ALA A 4 -0.17 -7.53 -2.91
C ALA A 4 1.11 -7.55 -2.07
N GLN A 5 2.26 -7.79 -2.72
CA GLN A 5 3.57 -7.79 -2.08
C GLN A 5 4.43 -6.65 -2.64
N PRO A 6 5.16 -5.90 -1.80
CA PRO A 6 6.12 -4.92 -2.27
C PRO A 6 7.22 -5.57 -3.10
N LYS A 7 7.65 -4.87 -4.15
CA LYS A 7 8.76 -5.31 -4.99
C LYS A 7 10.08 -4.78 -4.42
N PHE A 8 11.01 -5.70 -4.21
CA PHE A 8 12.38 -5.39 -3.80
C PHE A 8 13.37 -5.69 -4.93
N SER A 9 14.45 -4.92 -4.97
CA SER A 9 15.60 -5.17 -5.83
C SER A 9 16.42 -6.36 -5.29
N GLY A 10 17.35 -6.88 -6.09
CA GLY A 10 18.22 -8.02 -5.71
C GLY A 10 19.08 -7.75 -4.46
N ASN A 11 19.27 -6.49 -4.09
CA ASN A 11 19.94 -6.06 -2.86
C ASN A 11 18.99 -5.86 -1.66
N LYS A 12 17.74 -6.35 -1.74
CA LYS A 12 16.67 -6.17 -0.72
C LYS A 12 16.26 -4.71 -0.45
N GLN A 13 16.67 -3.76 -1.28
CA GLN A 13 16.13 -2.39 -1.20
C GLN A 13 14.78 -2.32 -1.89
N ARG A 14 13.89 -1.44 -1.40
CA ARG A 14 12.65 -1.13 -2.11
C ARG A 14 12.97 -0.60 -3.50
N SER A 15 12.22 -1.07 -4.49
CA SER A 15 12.31 -0.57 -5.85
C SER A 15 11.19 0.44 -6.11
N PRO A 16 11.39 1.74 -5.89
CA PRO A 16 10.39 2.74 -6.23
C PRO A 16 10.21 2.79 -7.76
N ALA A 17 8.98 3.02 -8.19
CA ALA A 17 8.65 3.32 -9.58
C ALA A 17 8.07 4.73 -9.66
N VAL A 18 8.52 5.51 -10.64
CA VAL A 18 7.89 6.78 -10.98
C VAL A 18 6.79 6.48 -11.98
N ILE A 19 5.54 6.83 -11.64
CA ILE A 19 4.38 6.68 -12.52
C ILE A 19 3.77 8.05 -12.80
N PRO A 20 3.19 8.27 -14.00
CA PRO A 20 2.37 9.45 -14.27
C PRO A 20 1.18 9.49 -13.31
N VAL A 21 0.88 10.67 -12.76
CA VAL A 21 -0.27 10.84 -11.85
C VAL A 21 -1.58 10.47 -12.56
N ASP A 22 -1.69 10.81 -13.84
CA ASP A 22 -2.87 10.52 -14.68
C ASP A 22 -3.10 9.02 -14.91
N SER A 23 -2.12 8.17 -14.60
CA SER A 23 -2.25 6.71 -14.65
C SER A 23 -2.84 6.09 -13.38
N ILE A 24 -3.09 6.89 -12.34
CA ILE A 24 -3.71 6.44 -11.10
C ILE A 24 -5.23 6.41 -11.29
N GLU A 25 -5.79 5.21 -11.46
CA GLU A 25 -7.24 5.07 -11.69
C GLU A 25 -8.09 5.26 -10.43
N ARG A 26 -7.62 4.77 -9.28
CA ARG A 26 -8.36 4.77 -8.02
C ARG A 26 -7.45 4.61 -6.83
N VAL A 27 -7.86 5.15 -5.68
CA VAL A 27 -7.22 4.85 -4.41
C VAL A 27 -7.65 3.45 -3.96
N ALA A 28 -6.74 2.73 -3.31
CA ALA A 28 -7.06 1.47 -2.67
C ALA A 28 -6.56 1.51 -1.22
N HIS A 29 -7.41 1.04 -0.30
CA HIS A 29 -7.00 0.89 1.09
C HIS A 29 -6.08 -0.33 1.20
N LEU A 30 -4.85 -0.09 1.66
CA LEU A 30 -3.88 -1.12 1.99
C LEU A 30 -3.96 -1.45 3.48
N ILE A 31 -4.27 -2.70 3.79
CA ILE A 31 -4.24 -3.21 5.16
C ILE A 31 -3.11 -4.23 5.26
N GLY A 32 -2.19 -4.05 6.22
CA GLY A 32 -1.08 -4.96 6.42
C GLY A 32 -1.54 -6.39 6.69
N VAL A 33 -0.90 -7.37 6.06
CA VAL A 33 -1.09 -8.79 6.43
C VAL A 33 -0.33 -9.02 7.73
N PHE A 34 -1.06 -9.22 8.82
CA PHE A 34 -0.49 -9.38 10.16
C PHE A 34 0.20 -10.72 10.32
N GLY A 35 1.36 -10.69 10.99
CA GLY A 35 2.06 -11.87 11.47
C GLY A 35 1.70 -12.18 12.94
N PRO A 36 2.46 -13.06 13.59
CA PRO A 36 2.24 -13.42 15.00
C PRO A 36 2.67 -12.34 16.00
N ALA A 37 3.34 -11.28 15.53
CA ALA A 37 3.86 -10.20 16.37
C ALA A 37 2.88 -9.03 16.47
N PHE A 38 2.92 -8.34 17.61
CA PHE A 38 2.19 -7.08 17.83
C PHE A 38 3.02 -5.90 17.36
N LEU A 39 2.34 -4.85 16.89
CA LEU A 39 2.98 -3.55 16.70
C LEU A 39 3.26 -2.91 18.07
N PRO A 40 4.33 -2.11 18.20
CA PRO A 40 4.52 -1.23 19.34
C PRO A 40 3.31 -0.32 19.57
N VAL A 41 3.05 0.06 20.83
CA VAL A 41 1.92 0.93 21.20
C VAL A 41 2.05 2.32 20.56
N ASP A 42 3.28 2.79 20.41
CA ASP A 42 3.69 4.07 19.83
C ASP A 42 4.18 3.92 18.38
N PHE A 43 3.74 2.86 17.68
CA PHE A 43 4.16 2.61 16.31
C PHE A 43 3.84 3.81 15.38
N PRO A 44 4.83 4.40 14.70
CA PRO A 44 4.61 5.54 13.82
C PRO A 44 3.77 5.15 12.59
N TYR A 45 2.65 5.82 12.36
CA TYR A 45 1.78 5.51 11.22
C TYR A 45 2.49 5.62 9.87
N GLN A 46 3.49 6.49 9.77
CA GLN A 46 4.30 6.70 8.56
C GLN A 46 5.14 5.45 8.18
N ASP A 47 5.47 4.61 9.16
CA ASP A 47 6.26 3.39 8.93
C ASP A 47 5.38 2.19 8.52
N SER A 48 4.06 2.38 8.46
CA SER A 48 3.11 1.29 8.16
C SER A 48 3.40 0.62 6.82
N LEU A 49 3.73 1.40 5.78
CA LEU A 49 4.02 0.82 4.47
C LEU A 49 5.33 0.02 4.44
N ASP A 50 6.22 0.27 5.40
CA ASP A 50 7.51 -0.39 5.57
C ASP A 50 7.47 -1.60 6.51
N ALA A 51 6.58 -1.59 7.49
CA ALA A 51 6.49 -2.65 8.50
C ALA A 51 5.87 -3.95 7.99
N PHE A 52 5.04 -3.93 6.94
CA PHE A 52 4.38 -5.13 6.42
C PHE A 52 4.99 -5.63 5.11
N GLY A 53 5.20 -6.95 5.03
CA GLY A 53 5.70 -7.62 3.83
C GLY A 53 4.63 -7.92 2.77
N ALA A 54 3.35 -7.74 3.10
CA ALA A 54 2.23 -7.91 2.19
C ALA A 54 1.02 -7.11 2.67
N PHE A 55 0.11 -6.78 1.75
CA PHE A 55 -1.07 -5.97 1.99
C PHE A 55 -2.30 -6.60 1.38
N TYR A 56 -3.39 -6.62 2.13
CA TYR A 56 -4.71 -6.83 1.58
C TYR A 56 -5.15 -5.56 0.83
N VAL A 57 -5.53 -5.75 -0.42
CA VAL A 57 -6.09 -4.70 -1.26
C VAL A 57 -7.59 -4.93 -1.40
N ASN A 58 -8.35 -3.96 -0.92
CA ASN A 58 -9.80 -3.98 -1.02
C ASN A 58 -10.27 -3.01 -2.11
N LYS A 59 -10.90 -3.56 -3.16
CA LYS A 59 -11.49 -2.79 -4.27
C LYS A 59 -12.79 -2.06 -3.93
N TYR A 60 -13.36 -2.32 -2.75
CA TYR A 60 -14.67 -1.83 -2.32
C TYR A 60 -14.60 -0.82 -1.17
N THR A 61 -13.46 -0.74 -0.48
CA THR A 61 -13.28 0.17 0.67
C THR A 61 -13.29 1.64 0.29
N ASP A 62 -13.24 1.96 -1.00
CA ASP A 62 -13.22 3.33 -1.45
C ASP A 62 -14.15 3.57 -2.65
N HIS A 63 -15.44 3.32 -2.42
CA HIS A 63 -16.49 3.63 -3.39
C HIS A 63 -16.63 5.15 -3.63
N HIS A 64 -16.11 6.00 -2.72
CA HIS A 64 -16.23 7.45 -2.78
C HIS A 64 -15.08 8.17 -3.52
N THR A 65 -13.94 7.54 -3.83
CA THR A 65 -12.85 8.15 -4.62
C THR A 65 -12.88 7.80 -6.11
N HIS A 66 -14.01 8.06 -6.77
CA HIS A 66 -14.07 8.05 -8.23
C HIS A 66 -13.86 9.46 -8.75
N GLN A 67 -12.62 9.83 -9.08
CA GLN A 67 -12.34 10.85 -10.08
C GLN A 67 -10.88 10.75 -10.53
N PHE A 68 -10.66 10.72 -11.84
CA PHE A 68 -9.37 11.08 -12.42
C PHE A 68 -8.98 12.45 -11.88
N LEU A 69 -7.70 12.65 -11.55
CA LEU A 69 -7.15 14.00 -11.36
C LEU A 69 -7.11 14.69 -12.73
N VAL A 70 -8.27 15.12 -13.23
CA VAL A 70 -8.38 15.95 -14.43
C VAL A 70 -8.21 17.39 -13.97
N TYR A 71 -7.13 18.04 -14.41
CA TYR A 71 -6.99 19.49 -14.38
C TYR A 71 -7.68 20.13 -15.59
#